data_AF-A0A520LR69-F1
#
_entry.id   AF-A0A520LR69-F1
#
_cell.length_a   1.000
_cell.length_b   1.000
_cell.length_c   1.000
_cell.angle_alpha   90.00
_cell.angle_beta   90.00
_cell.angle_gamma   90.00
#
_symmetry.space_group_name_H-M   'P 1'
#
loop_
_entity.id
_entity.type
_entity.pdbx_description
1 polymer ?
#
loop_
_entity_poly.entity_id
_entity_poly.type
_entity_poly.pdbx_seq_one_letter_code
_entity_poly.pdbx_strand_id
1 'polypeptide(L)'
;YYAGYGFSLGDVGVDIGYIAFDYPENQTGLDFEEIYLGLSFGDFGVTLASGQDGAPDYTEFSYAFGPVSVAYGEYDDYGDNTTVSYGFTCGSFDCGITAYDFSDGGYGADEDGIFFSISASL
;
A
#
# COMPACT_ATOMS: atom_id res chain seq x y z
N TYR A 1 6.86 7.55 10.48
CA TYR A 1 8.21 7.59 9.85
C TYR A 1 8.35 6.53 8.75
N TYR A 2 9.35 6.64 7.87
CA TYR A 2 9.63 5.64 6.83
C TYR A 2 11.14 5.44 6.62
N ALA A 3 11.56 4.18 6.52
CA ALA A 3 12.89 3.81 6.04
C ALA A 3 12.80 2.50 5.24
N GLY A 4 13.39 2.47 4.05
CA GLY A 4 13.34 1.29 3.18
C GLY A 4 14.59 1.13 2.34
N TYR A 5 14.80 -0.08 1.83
CA TYR A 5 15.88 -0.43 0.93
C TYR A 5 15.38 -1.39 -0.16
N GLY A 6 15.38 -0.89 -1.39
CA GLY A 6 15.03 -1.66 -2.59
C GLY A 6 16.27 -2.15 -3.34
N PHE A 7 16.22 -3.39 -3.82
CA PHE A 7 17.22 -3.99 -4.70
C PHE A 7 16.58 -5.02 -5.64
N SER A 8 17.36 -5.61 -6.54
CA SER A 8 16.87 -6.60 -7.49
C SER A 8 17.74 -7.86 -7.48
N LEU A 9 17.09 -9.01 -7.57
CA LEU A 9 17.71 -10.33 -7.68
C LEU A 9 17.29 -10.95 -9.02
N GLY A 10 18.03 -10.64 -10.09
CA GLY A 10 17.61 -10.97 -11.45
C GLY A 10 16.35 -10.18 -11.81
N ASP A 11 15.30 -10.89 -12.22
CA ASP A 11 14.02 -10.29 -12.62
C ASP A 11 13.08 -10.00 -11.42
N VAL A 12 13.49 -10.38 -10.21
CA VAL A 12 12.71 -10.15 -9.00
C VAL A 12 13.16 -8.85 -8.33
N GLY A 13 12.24 -7.90 -8.18
CA GLY A 13 12.41 -6.75 -7.30
C GLY A 13 12.14 -7.14 -5.85
N VAL A 14 12.96 -6.63 -4.93
CA VAL A 14 12.81 -6.82 -3.49
C VAL A 14 12.87 -5.44 -2.84
N ASP A 15 11.87 -5.11 -2.04
CA ASP A 15 11.86 -3.90 -1.21
C ASP A 15 11.60 -4.32 0.24
N ILE A 16 12.47 -3.90 1.15
CA ILE A 16 12.31 -4.16 2.58
C ILE A 16 12.35 -2.85 3.32
N GLY A 17 11.44 -2.65 4.26
CA GLY A 17 11.40 -1.42 5.00
C GLY A 17 10.60 -1.49 6.28
N TYR A 18 10.50 -0.32 6.89
CA TYR A 18 9.79 -0.08 8.12
C TYR A 18 8.98 1.21 7.98
N ILE A 19 7.74 1.14 8.42
CA ILE A 19 6.78 2.24 8.42
C ILE A 19 6.27 2.42 9.85
N ALA A 20 6.12 3.67 10.26
CA ALA A 20 5.44 4.03 11.50
C ALA A 20 4.37 5.09 11.18
N PHE A 21 3.16 4.86 11.66
CA PHE A 21 2.02 5.74 11.50
C PHE A 21 1.76 6.48 12.81
N ASP A 22 1.92 7.80 12.76
CA ASP A 22 1.69 8.68 13.90
C ASP A 22 0.46 9.56 13.60
N TYR A 23 -0.67 9.28 14.23
CA TYR A 23 -1.90 10.03 13.99
C TYR A 23 -1.96 11.29 14.87
N PRO A 24 -2.23 12.47 14.29
CA PRO A 24 -2.36 13.69 15.08
C PRO A 24 -3.55 13.59 16.03
N GLU A 25 -3.37 14.08 17.26
CA GLU A 25 -4.39 14.08 18.32
C GLU A 25 -4.91 12.69 18.72
N ASN A 26 -4.13 11.64 18.46
CA ASN A 26 -4.47 10.28 18.84
C ASN A 26 -4.58 10.13 20.37
N GLN A 27 -5.79 9.79 20.82
CA GLN A 27 -6.10 9.54 22.24
C GLN A 27 -6.41 8.06 22.51
N THR A 28 -6.48 7.25 21.46
CA THR A 28 -6.98 5.87 21.48
C THR A 28 -5.91 4.83 21.20
N GLY A 29 -4.66 5.26 20.96
CA GLY A 29 -3.52 4.34 20.73
C GLY A 29 -3.53 3.71 19.35
N LEU A 30 -4.07 4.41 18.34
CA LEU A 30 -4.07 3.99 16.93
C LEU A 30 -2.72 4.15 16.22
N ASP A 31 -1.67 4.57 16.93
CA ASP A 31 -0.34 4.67 16.34
C ASP A 31 0.20 3.24 16.21
N PHE A 32 0.73 2.91 15.05
CA PHE A 32 1.23 1.56 14.81
C PHE A 32 2.45 1.58 13.90
N GLU A 33 3.18 0.48 13.94
CA GLU A 33 4.44 0.32 13.23
C GLU A 33 4.44 -1.04 12.53
N GLU A 34 5.11 -1.11 11.39
CA GLU A 34 5.17 -2.32 10.58
C GLU A 34 6.54 -2.48 9.93
N ILE A 35 7.01 -3.72 9.83
CA ILE A 35 8.14 -4.10 8.98
C ILE A 35 7.56 -4.78 7.75
N TYR A 36 7.90 -4.31 6.55
CA TYR A 36 7.36 -4.85 5.31
C TYR A 36 8.42 -5.44 4.39
N LEU A 37 7.98 -6.40 3.57
CA LEU A 37 8.67 -7.02 2.46
C LEU A 37 7.78 -6.95 1.22
N GLY A 38 8.17 -6.14 0.24
CA GLY A 38 7.64 -6.12 -1.11
C GLY A 38 8.46 -7.02 -2.04
N LEU A 39 7.78 -7.84 -2.82
CA LEU A 39 8.34 -8.63 -3.90
C LEU A 39 7.62 -8.28 -5.20
N SER A 40 8.37 -8.06 -6.27
CA SER A 40 7.80 -7.81 -7.60
C SER A 40 8.45 -8.67 -8.67
N PHE A 41 7.65 -9.12 -9.64
CA PHE A 41 8.12 -9.86 -10.80
C PHE A 41 7.25 -9.50 -12.01
N GLY A 42 7.84 -8.79 -12.98
CA GLY A 42 7.07 -8.21 -14.09
C GLY A 42 5.98 -7.27 -13.57
N ASP A 43 4.75 -7.51 -13.97
CA ASP A 43 3.59 -6.71 -13.58
C ASP A 43 2.93 -7.16 -12.26
N PHE A 44 3.43 -8.24 -11.64
CA PHE A 44 2.89 -8.80 -10.40
C PHE A 44 3.67 -8.32 -9.18
N GLY A 45 2.96 -8.03 -8.09
CA GLY A 45 3.52 -7.65 -6.80
C GLY A 45 2.87 -8.40 -5.64
N VAL A 46 3.66 -8.62 -4.58
CA VAL A 46 3.20 -9.08 -3.27
C VAL A 46 3.84 -8.21 -2.21
N THR A 47 3.05 -7.71 -1.27
CA THR A 47 3.53 -7.04 -0.07
C THR A 47 3.13 -7.86 1.14
N LEU A 48 4.09 -8.11 2.02
CA LEU A 48 3.87 -8.71 3.33
C LEU A 48 4.34 -7.71 4.36
N ALA A 49 3.48 -7.27 5.26
CA ALA A 49 3.87 -6.42 6.38
C ALA A 49 3.53 -7.12 7.69
N SER A 50 4.46 -7.04 8.64
CA SER A 50 4.29 -7.57 9.98
C SER A 50 4.09 -6.43 10.95
N GLY A 51 2.92 -6.42 11.59
CA GLY A 51 2.56 -5.45 12.61
C GLY A 51 3.41 -5.59 13.85
N GLN A 52 3.87 -4.47 14.40
CA GLN A 52 4.61 -4.42 15.66
C GLN A 52 3.67 -4.05 16.81
N ASP A 53 4.04 -4.43 18.03
CA ASP A 53 3.33 -4.08 19.27
C ASP A 53 1.81 -4.40 19.26
N GLY A 54 1.42 -5.46 18.56
CA GLY A 54 0.05 -5.95 18.49
C GLY A 54 -0.79 -5.35 17.36
N ALA A 55 -0.17 -4.57 16.46
CA ALA A 55 -0.77 -4.21 15.19
C ALA A 55 -1.01 -5.45 14.31
N PRO A 56 -2.07 -5.46 13.48
CA PRO A 56 -2.35 -6.58 12.58
C PRO A 56 -1.27 -6.74 11.52
N ASP A 57 -1.04 -7.98 11.08
CA ASP A 57 -0.22 -8.25 9.90
C ASP A 57 -1.01 -7.92 8.62
N TYR A 58 -0.33 -7.56 7.54
CA TYR A 58 -0.95 -7.21 6.26
C TYR A 58 -0.35 -8.00 5.09
N THR A 59 -1.20 -8.47 4.20
CA THR A 59 -0.79 -9.10 2.94
C THR A 59 -1.54 -8.49 1.77
N GLU A 60 -0.81 -8.05 0.74
CA GLU A 60 -1.39 -7.49 -0.48
C GLU A 60 -0.86 -8.18 -1.73
N PHE A 61 -1.74 -8.41 -2.68
CA PHE A 61 -1.41 -8.82 -4.04
C PHE A 61 -1.77 -7.72 -5.02
N SER A 62 -0.87 -7.43 -5.94
CA SER A 62 -1.10 -6.43 -6.99
C SER A 62 -0.75 -6.94 -8.38
N TYR A 63 -1.45 -6.40 -9.37
CA TYR A 63 -1.19 -6.68 -10.77
C TYR A 63 -1.44 -5.45 -11.66
N ALA A 64 -0.50 -5.17 -12.56
CA ALA A 64 -0.63 -4.11 -13.55
C ALA A 64 -0.95 -4.65 -14.94
N PHE A 65 -1.79 -3.94 -15.68
CA PHE A 65 -2.09 -4.19 -17.09
C PHE A 65 -2.02 -2.88 -17.87
N GLY A 66 -0.80 -2.56 -18.30
CA GLY A 66 -0.50 -1.30 -18.96
C GLY A 66 -0.68 -0.12 -17.98
N PRO A 67 -1.53 0.88 -18.28
CA PRO A 67 -1.72 2.04 -17.41
C PRO A 67 -2.65 1.78 -16.22
N VAL A 68 -3.31 0.62 -16.16
CA VAL A 68 -4.23 0.28 -15.06
C VAL A 68 -3.56 -0.71 -14.12
N SER A 69 -3.77 -0.58 -12.83
CA SER A 69 -3.38 -1.58 -11.84
C SER A 69 -4.52 -1.85 -10.86
N VAL A 70 -4.49 -3.06 -10.29
CA VAL A 70 -5.38 -3.48 -9.22
C VAL A 70 -4.56 -4.04 -8.06
N ALA A 71 -5.03 -3.82 -6.84
CA ALA A 71 -4.51 -4.51 -5.67
C ALA A 71 -5.64 -4.96 -4.76
N TYR A 72 -5.41 -6.06 -4.05
CA TYR A 72 -6.27 -6.54 -2.97
C TYR A 72 -5.39 -6.86 -1.77
N GLY A 73 -5.73 -6.29 -0.63
CA GLY A 73 -4.99 -6.45 0.61
C GLY A 73 -5.89 -6.87 1.77
N GLU A 74 -5.31 -7.58 2.72
CA GLU A 74 -6.00 -8.07 3.91
C GLU A 74 -5.13 -7.80 5.14
N TYR A 75 -5.73 -7.15 6.13
CA TYR A 75 -5.19 -7.03 7.48
C TYR A 75 -5.79 -8.13 8.36
N ASP A 76 -4.94 -8.91 9.02
CA ASP A 76 -5.35 -10.03 9.87
C ASP A 76 -6.36 -9.60 10.95
N ASP A 77 -7.50 -10.29 11.00
CA ASP A 77 -8.63 -10.01 11.91
C ASP A 77 -9.14 -8.55 11.94
N TYR A 78 -8.82 -7.73 10.94
CA TYR A 78 -9.16 -6.30 10.92
C TYR A 78 -10.03 -5.88 9.73
N GLY A 79 -9.66 -6.24 8.50
CA GLY A 79 -10.42 -5.88 7.30
C GLY A 79 -9.61 -6.04 6.02
N ASP A 80 -10.26 -5.75 4.90
CA ASP A 80 -9.67 -5.89 3.56
C ASP A 80 -9.80 -4.61 2.75
N ASN A 81 -8.90 -4.42 1.79
CA ASN A 81 -9.00 -3.32 0.82
C ASN A 81 -8.87 -3.81 -0.61
N THR A 82 -9.51 -3.05 -1.50
CA THR A 82 -9.34 -3.16 -2.94
C THR A 82 -8.98 -1.81 -3.51
N THR A 83 -7.98 -1.79 -4.40
CA THR A 83 -7.62 -0.59 -5.16
C THR A 83 -7.67 -0.82 -6.65
N VAL A 84 -8.10 0.21 -7.38
CA VAL A 84 -8.01 0.28 -8.84
C VAL A 84 -7.42 1.62 -9.22
N SER A 85 -6.29 1.59 -9.92
CA SER A 85 -5.55 2.80 -10.29
C SER A 85 -5.43 2.93 -11.80
N TYR A 86 -5.45 4.15 -12.31
CA TYR A 86 -5.15 4.50 -13.70
C TYR A 86 -4.10 5.60 -13.77
N GLY A 87 -2.94 5.29 -14.34
CA GLY A 87 -1.84 6.21 -14.58
C GLY A 87 -1.87 6.81 -15.98
N PHE A 88 -1.57 8.11 -16.08
CA PHE A 88 -1.50 8.85 -17.35
C PHE A 88 -0.53 10.03 -17.27
N THR A 89 -0.09 10.53 -18.42
CA THR A 89 0.77 11.73 -18.48
C THR A 89 -0.08 13.01 -18.48
N CYS A 90 0.33 14.00 -17.69
CA CYS A 90 -0.36 15.28 -17.55
C CYS A 90 0.63 16.44 -17.74
N GLY A 91 1.09 16.59 -18.98
CA GLY A 91 2.16 17.54 -19.32
C GLY A 91 3.53 16.94 -19.02
N SER A 92 4.32 17.59 -18.16
CA SER A 92 5.65 17.12 -17.73
C SER A 92 5.61 16.25 -16.47
N PHE A 93 4.43 15.86 -16.02
CA PHE A 93 4.22 15.10 -14.79
C PHE A 93 3.55 13.76 -15.08
N ASP A 94 3.78 12.82 -14.18
CA ASP A 94 3.07 11.54 -14.11
C ASP A 94 1.87 11.74 -13.17
N CYS A 95 0.66 11.55 -13.68
CA CYS A 95 -0.59 11.67 -12.93
C CYS A 95 -1.23 10.30 -12.72
N GLY A 96 -2.02 10.18 -11.65
CA GLY A 96 -2.80 8.99 -11.36
C GLY A 96 -4.15 9.32 -10.72
N ILE A 97 -5.14 8.47 -10.99
CA ILE A 97 -6.39 8.40 -10.23
C ILE A 97 -6.52 7.01 -9.65
N THR A 98 -6.85 6.91 -8.37
CA THR A 98 -7.04 5.64 -7.66
C THR A 98 -8.39 5.65 -6.97
N ALA A 99 -9.20 4.62 -7.22
CA ALA A 99 -10.34 4.28 -6.38
C ALA A 99 -9.87 3.28 -5.32
N TYR A 100 -10.34 3.47 -4.09
CA TYR A 100 -10.01 2.68 -2.92
C TYR A 100 -11.30 2.36 -2.18
N ASP A 101 -11.43 1.11 -1.76
CA ASP A 101 -12.53 0.56 -1.00
C ASP A 101 -11.91 -0.26 0.14
N PHE A 102 -12.23 0.07 1.38
CA PHE A 102 -11.86 -0.69 2.56
C PHE A 102 -13.13 -1.21 3.21
N SER A 103 -13.20 -2.52 3.36
CA SER A 103 -14.29 -3.24 4.01
C SER A 103 -13.84 -3.66 5.41
N ASP A 104 -14.61 -3.26 6.42
CA ASP A 104 -14.34 -3.58 7.82
C ASP A 104 -14.63 -5.06 8.14
N GLY A 105 -13.69 -5.71 8.83
CA GLY A 105 -13.83 -7.08 9.34
C GLY A 105 -14.59 -7.18 10.67
N GLY A 106 -15.02 -6.06 11.24
CA GLY A 106 -15.82 -5.97 12.48
C GLY A 106 -15.20 -5.13 13.59
N TYR A 107 -14.16 -4.34 13.30
CA TYR A 107 -13.38 -3.57 14.28
C TYR A 107 -13.51 -2.05 14.11
N GLY A 108 -13.96 -1.57 12.94
CA GLY A 108 -13.91 -0.18 12.53
C GLY A 108 -15.10 0.25 11.67
N ALA A 109 -14.83 1.16 10.72
CA ALA A 109 -15.81 1.65 9.76
C ALA A 109 -15.33 1.31 8.34
N ASP A 110 -16.26 1.14 7.41
CA ASP A 110 -15.91 1.06 5.99
C ASP A 110 -15.34 2.42 5.52
N GLU A 111 -14.28 2.38 4.71
CA GLU A 111 -13.63 3.57 4.18
C GLU A 111 -13.44 3.53 2.66
N ASP A 112 -14.11 4.45 1.96
CA ASP A 112 -14.05 4.56 0.52
C ASP A 112 -13.44 5.89 0.08
N GLY A 113 -12.68 5.87 -1.01
CA GLY A 113 -11.97 7.05 -1.47
C GLY A 113 -11.66 7.07 -2.96
N ILE A 114 -11.48 8.30 -3.47
CA ILE A 114 -10.82 8.54 -4.74
C ILE A 114 -9.66 9.48 -4.51
N PHE A 115 -8.47 9.04 -4.90
CA PHE A 115 -7.23 9.79 -4.77
C PHE A 115 -6.74 10.26 -6.14
N PHE A 116 -6.14 11.44 -6.16
CA PHE A 116 -5.44 11.96 -7.31
C PHE A 116 -3.98 12.20 -6.93
N SER A 117 -3.06 11.64 -7.72
CA SER A 117 -1.63 11.76 -7.50
C SER A 117 -0.98 12.53 -8.65
N ILE A 118 0.04 13.33 -8.32
CA ILE A 118 0.93 13.96 -9.29
C ILE A 118 2.36 13.75 -8.79
N SER A 119 3.20 13.16 -9.63
CA SER A 119 4.62 12.98 -9.37
C SER A 119 5.47 13.56 -10.49
N ALA A 120 6.66 14.03 -10.12
CA ALA A 120 7.70 14.40 -11.08
C ALA A 120 8.85 13.42 -10.92
N SER A 121 9.27 12.83 -12.03
CA SER A 121 10.48 12.01 -12.09
C SER A 121 11.68 12.95 -12.31
N LEU A 122 12.67 12.90 -11.40
CA LEU A 122 13.93 13.67 -11.47
C LEU A 122 14.95 13.02 -12.41
#